data_AF-A0A7J6DRY6-F1
#
_entry.id   AF-A0A7J6DRY6-F1
#
_cell.length_a   1.000
_cell.length_b   1.000
_cell.length_c   1.000
_cell.angle_alpha   90.00
_cell.angle_beta   90.00
_cell.angle_gamma   90.00
#
_symmetry.space_group_name_H-M   'P 1'
#
loop_
_entity.id
_entity.type
_entity.pdbx_description
1 polymer ?
#
loop_
_entity_poly.entity_id
_entity_poly.type
_entity_poly.pdbx_seq_one_letter_code
_entity_poly.pdbx_strand_id
1 'polypeptide(L)'
;MVGLPDSGAFLEKRFAGLTNVEIYSKFGNESYNFTNYEWGYQVGLLGEKLEIYKEQNLNNVEWNKYEDPSNHTTLTWYKVVFDSPKGNDPLALNLSSMGKGEAWVNGNSIGRYWVSFLTSKNEPSQSL
;
A
#
# COMPACT_ATOMS: atom_id res chain seq x y z
N MET A 1 -6.00 -4.35 -10.69
CA MET A 1 -6.29 -4.59 -9.26
C MET A 1 -5.32 -5.65 -8.74
N VAL A 2 -4.74 -5.48 -7.54
CA VAL A 2 -3.77 -6.45 -6.98
C VAL A 2 -4.48 -7.39 -6.02
N GLY A 3 -5.03 -8.48 -6.52
CA GLY A 3 -5.64 -9.55 -5.73
C GLY A 3 -5.07 -10.89 -6.15
N LEU A 4 -5.47 -11.97 -5.49
CA LEU A 4 -5.18 -13.30 -6.00
C LEU A 4 -5.94 -13.53 -7.32
N PRO A 5 -5.37 -14.26 -8.29
CA PRO A 5 -6.09 -14.65 -9.49
C PRO A 5 -7.37 -15.41 -9.15
N ASP A 6 -8.45 -15.11 -9.85
CA ASP A 6 -9.80 -15.67 -9.60
C ASP A 6 -10.30 -16.60 -10.72
N SER A 7 -9.52 -16.74 -11.80
CA SER A 7 -9.93 -17.47 -13.00
C SER A 7 -8.75 -18.10 -13.74
N GLY A 8 -8.99 -19.27 -14.35
CA GLY A 8 -7.99 -20.05 -15.11
C GLY A 8 -7.77 -21.46 -14.57
N ALA A 9 -7.08 -22.30 -15.34
CA ALA A 9 -6.70 -23.64 -14.90
C ALA A 9 -5.46 -23.58 -13.97
N PHE A 10 -5.40 -24.50 -13.01
CA PHE A 10 -4.29 -24.67 -12.07
C PHE A 10 -3.98 -23.42 -11.22
N LEU A 11 -5.02 -22.73 -10.74
CA LEU A 11 -4.87 -21.54 -9.88
C LEU A 11 -4.09 -21.86 -8.59
N GLU A 12 -4.22 -23.07 -8.07
CA GLU A 12 -3.52 -23.57 -6.89
C GLU A 12 -1.99 -23.62 -7.07
N LYS A 13 -1.50 -23.59 -8.32
CA LYS A 13 -0.06 -23.54 -8.62
C LYS A 13 0.49 -22.12 -8.74
N ARG A 14 -0.38 -21.10 -8.68
CA ARG A 14 0.05 -19.69 -8.73
C ARG A 14 0.51 -19.27 -7.34
N PHE A 15 1.67 -18.63 -7.29
CA PHE A 15 2.25 -18.09 -6.07
C PHE A 15 2.60 -16.62 -6.26
N ALA A 16 2.66 -15.89 -5.15
CA ALA A 16 3.10 -14.50 -5.09
C ALA A 16 4.29 -14.40 -4.13
N GLY A 17 5.15 -13.41 -4.37
CA GLY A 17 6.38 -13.21 -3.61
C GLY A 17 7.64 -13.58 -4.40
N LEU A 18 8.79 -13.35 -3.77
CA LEU A 18 10.10 -13.62 -4.37
C LEU A 18 10.38 -15.12 -4.31
N THR A 19 10.79 -15.69 -5.45
CA THR A 19 11.19 -17.11 -5.57
C THR A 19 12.64 -17.31 -5.97
N ASN A 20 13.27 -16.27 -6.53
CA ASN A 20 14.68 -16.26 -6.87
C ASN A 20 15.19 -14.82 -6.74
N VAL A 21 16.41 -14.65 -6.23
CA VAL A 21 17.08 -13.34 -6.11
C VAL A 21 18.50 -13.48 -6.62
N GLU A 22 18.85 -12.71 -7.65
CA GLU A 22 20.19 -12.66 -8.22
C GLU A 22 20.59 -11.21 -8.44
N ILE A 23 21.83 -10.86 -8.06
CA ILE A 23 22.39 -9.53 -8.25
C ILE A 23 23.56 -9.63 -9.21
N TYR A 24 23.50 -8.87 -10.30
CA TYR A 24 24.59 -8.79 -11.29
C TYR A 24 25.50 -7.60 -11.00
N SER A 25 26.80 -7.84 -10.86
CA SER A 25 27.80 -6.79 -10.70
C SER A 25 28.42 -6.42 -12.06
N LYS A 26 28.15 -5.20 -12.50
CA LYS A 26 28.77 -4.64 -13.72
C LYS A 26 30.29 -4.45 -13.61
N PHE A 27 30.81 -4.28 -12.40
CA PHE A 27 32.25 -4.05 -12.19
C PHE A 27 33.07 -5.35 -12.22
N GLY A 28 32.45 -6.48 -11.91
CA GLY A 28 33.11 -7.80 -11.88
C GLY A 28 32.73 -8.73 -13.04
N ASN A 29 31.69 -8.42 -13.83
CA ASN A 29 31.04 -9.39 -14.73
C ASN A 29 30.63 -10.70 -14.03
N GLU A 30 30.22 -10.60 -12.76
CA GLU A 30 29.81 -11.72 -11.92
C GLU A 30 28.35 -11.57 -11.51
N SER A 31 27.67 -12.71 -11.32
CA SER A 31 26.36 -12.77 -10.70
C SER A 31 26.41 -13.46 -9.35
N TYR A 32 25.70 -12.90 -8.37
CA TYR A 32 25.58 -13.42 -7.03
C TYR A 32 24.16 -13.90 -6.82
N ASN A 33 24.02 -15.21 -6.60
CA ASN A 33 22.73 -15.85 -6.37
C ASN A 33 22.44 -15.91 -4.86
N PHE A 34 21.35 -15.26 -4.44
CA PHE A 34 20.91 -15.18 -3.04
C PHE A 34 19.72 -16.10 -2.73
N THR A 35 19.28 -16.92 -3.67
CA THR A 35 18.06 -17.73 -3.53
C THR A 35 18.13 -18.73 -2.38
N ASN A 36 19.30 -19.31 -2.12
CA ASN A 36 19.49 -20.31 -1.07
C ASN A 36 20.15 -19.74 0.21
N TYR A 37 20.11 -18.42 0.39
CA TYR A 37 20.58 -17.78 1.62
C TYR A 37 19.50 -17.82 2.71
N GLU A 38 19.88 -17.48 3.94
CA GLU A 38 18.93 -17.28 5.03
C GLU A 38 18.12 -15.99 4.79
N TRP A 39 16.79 -16.10 4.84
CA TRP A 39 15.88 -14.99 4.63
C TRP A 39 14.94 -14.82 5.82
N GLY A 40 14.78 -13.57 6.28
CA GLY A 40 13.78 -13.19 7.26
C GLY A 40 12.46 -12.78 6.60
N TYR A 41 11.34 -13.19 7.19
CA TYR A 41 10.00 -12.84 6.73
C TYR A 41 9.24 -12.07 7.81
N GLN A 42 8.64 -10.95 7.44
CA GLN A 42 7.68 -10.23 8.27
C GLN A 42 6.38 -10.08 7.47
N VAL A 43 5.30 -10.65 8.01
CA VAL A 43 3.97 -10.57 7.40
C VAL A 43 3.33 -9.25 7.81
N GLY A 44 2.82 -8.51 6.82
CA GLY A 44 2.08 -7.27 7.03
C GLY A 44 2.94 -6.07 7.45
N LEU A 45 2.27 -4.94 7.62
CA LEU A 45 2.88 -3.68 8.05
C LEU A 45 2.77 -3.50 9.56
N LEU A 46 3.74 -2.81 10.16
CA LEU A 46 3.73 -2.56 11.61
C LEU A 46 2.46 -1.82 12.06
N GLY A 47 1.99 -0.82 11.29
CA GLY A 47 0.75 -0.11 11.60
C GLY A 47 -0.50 -0.99 11.54
N GLU A 48 -0.53 -2.00 10.67
CA GLU A 48 -1.62 -2.99 10.64
C GLU A 48 -1.59 -3.86 11.90
N LYS A 49 -0.39 -4.34 12.30
CA LYS A 49 -0.21 -5.14 13.52
C LYS A 49 -0.61 -4.37 14.79
N LEU A 50 -0.32 -3.07 14.83
CA LEU A 50 -0.71 -2.17 15.92
C LEU A 50 -2.18 -1.71 15.80
N GLU A 51 -2.86 -2.05 14.71
CA GLU A 51 -4.23 -1.69 14.40
C GLU A 51 -4.51 -0.18 14.55
N ILE A 52 -3.58 0.67 14.09
CA ILE A 52 -3.66 2.14 14.25
C ILE A 52 -4.75 2.79 13.37
N TYR A 53 -5.51 2.00 12.63
CA TYR A 53 -6.75 2.43 11.99
C TYR A 53 -7.96 2.44 12.95
N LYS A 54 -7.82 1.87 14.16
CA LYS A 54 -8.84 1.89 15.22
C LYS A 54 -8.59 3.04 16.19
N GLU A 55 -9.65 3.75 16.56
CA GLU A 55 -9.56 4.96 17.39
C GLU A 55 -8.85 4.73 18.72
N GLN A 56 -9.18 3.63 19.41
CA GLN A 56 -8.59 3.27 20.70
C GLN A 56 -7.07 3.04 20.65
N ASN A 57 -6.51 2.74 19.47
CA ASN A 57 -5.10 2.41 19.29
C ASN A 57 -4.26 3.57 18.75
N LEU A 58 -4.89 4.72 18.48
CA LEU A 58 -4.20 5.87 17.89
C LEU A 58 -3.11 6.45 18.80
N ASN A 59 -3.23 6.25 20.11
CA ASN A 59 -2.26 6.71 21.10
C ASN A 59 -1.06 5.76 21.27
N ASN A 60 -1.04 4.62 20.57
CA ASN A 60 0.05 3.63 20.67
C ASN A 60 1.28 4.00 19.83
N VAL A 61 1.20 5.08 19.04
CA VAL A 61 2.27 5.58 18.17
C VAL A 61 2.37 7.09 18.26
N GLU A 62 3.55 7.61 17.97
CA GLU A 62 3.78 9.05 17.88
C GLU A 62 3.38 9.57 16.49
N TRP A 63 2.49 10.56 16.48
CA TRP A 63 2.04 11.22 15.25
C TRP A 63 2.72 12.57 15.11
N ASN A 64 3.29 12.81 13.92
CA ASN A 64 3.84 14.10 13.57
C ASN A 64 2.82 14.93 12.77
N LYS A 65 2.89 16.26 12.91
CA LYS A 65 2.12 17.15 12.05
C LYS A 65 2.58 16.96 10.61
N TYR A 66 1.63 17.02 9.69
CA TYR A 66 1.92 16.99 8.28
C TYR A 66 2.49 18.36 7.86
N GLU A 67 3.77 18.42 7.50
CA GLU A 67 4.47 19.68 7.24
C GLU A 67 4.65 19.97 5.74
N ASP A 68 4.88 18.96 4.89
CA ASP A 68 5.21 19.18 3.48
C ASP A 68 4.56 18.15 2.53
N PRO A 69 3.70 18.58 1.58
CA PRO A 69 3.15 17.73 0.55
C PRO A 69 4.12 17.22 -0.50
N SER A 70 5.28 17.87 -0.66
CA SER A 70 6.32 17.47 -1.62
C SER A 70 7.25 16.39 -1.06
N ASN A 71 7.21 16.13 0.25
CA ASN A 71 7.99 15.08 0.86
C ASN A 71 7.31 13.72 0.69
N HIS A 72 7.67 13.01 -0.39
CA HIS A 72 7.16 11.69 -0.70
C HIS A 72 7.89 10.60 0.10
N THR A 73 7.44 10.38 1.34
CA THR A 73 7.91 9.24 2.15
C THR A 73 7.15 7.96 1.81
N THR A 74 7.87 6.89 1.52
CA THR A 74 7.28 5.55 1.32
C THR A 74 6.79 4.97 2.65
N LEU A 75 5.76 4.13 2.62
CA LEU A 75 5.24 3.41 3.80
C LEU A 75 4.83 4.33 4.97
N THR A 76 4.11 5.42 4.66
CA THR A 76 3.65 6.40 5.65
C THR A 76 2.18 6.21 6.00
N TRP A 77 1.85 6.31 7.28
CA TRP A 77 0.48 6.36 7.76
C TRP A 77 0.04 7.82 7.92
N TYR A 78 -1.14 8.14 7.40
CA TYR A 78 -1.76 9.44 7.56
C TYR A 78 -3.07 9.30 8.33
N LYS A 79 -3.39 10.31 9.13
CA LYS A 79 -4.64 10.40 9.88
C LYS A 79 -5.22 11.80 9.74
N VAL A 80 -6.53 11.87 9.61
CA VAL A 80 -7.31 13.10 9.67
C VAL A 80 -8.61 12.83 10.44
N VAL A 81 -9.12 13.85 11.12
CA VAL A 81 -10.43 13.82 11.77
C VAL A 81 -11.25 14.96 11.16
N PHE A 82 -12.48 14.66 10.75
CA PHE A 82 -13.39 15.62 10.13
C PHE A 82 -14.83 15.30 10.55
N ASP A 83 -15.68 16.32 10.59
CA ASP A 83 -17.11 16.15 10.86
C ASP A 83 -17.81 15.55 9.65
N SER A 84 -18.83 14.71 9.89
CA SER A 84 -19.64 14.15 8.81
C SER A 84 -20.25 15.27 7.95
N PRO A 85 -20.12 15.21 6.61
CA PRO A 85 -20.84 16.10 5.72
C PRO A 85 -22.36 16.04 5.96
N LYS A 86 -23.05 17.16 5.72
CA LYS A 86 -24.52 17.22 5.81
C LYS A 86 -25.15 16.61 4.55
N GLY A 87 -26.31 15.99 4.71
CA GLY A 87 -27.08 15.40 3.61
C GLY A 87 -27.00 13.87 3.59
N ASN A 88 -27.63 13.27 2.58
CA ASN A 88 -27.70 11.81 2.39
C ASN A 88 -27.08 11.36 1.06
N ASP A 89 -26.35 12.26 0.39
CA ASP A 89 -25.71 11.96 -0.89
C ASP A 89 -24.54 10.98 -0.70
N PRO A 90 -24.24 10.13 -1.70
CA PRO A 90 -23.08 9.27 -1.67
C PRO A 90 -21.78 10.08 -1.50
N LEU A 91 -20.86 9.56 -0.69
CA LEU A 91 -19.58 10.20 -0.40
C LEU A 91 -18.41 9.39 -0.95
N ALA A 92 -17.35 10.09 -1.36
CA ALA A 92 -16.10 9.50 -1.79
C ALA A 92 -14.92 10.28 -1.21
N LEU A 93 -13.77 9.60 -1.03
CA LEU A 93 -12.51 10.25 -0.71
C LEU A 93 -11.77 10.59 -1.99
N ASN A 94 -11.42 11.86 -2.16
CA ASN A 94 -10.52 12.27 -3.24
C ASN A 94 -9.07 12.00 -2.82
N LEU A 95 -8.46 10.95 -3.39
CA LEU A 95 -7.09 10.55 -3.12
C LEU A 95 -6.15 10.88 -4.30
N SER A 96 -6.54 11.81 -5.18
CA SER A 96 -5.81 12.13 -6.43
C SER A 96 -4.35 12.55 -6.24
N SER A 97 -3.99 13.10 -5.07
CA SER A 97 -2.61 13.47 -4.72
C SER A 97 -1.80 12.32 -4.11
N MET A 98 -2.42 11.16 -3.88
CA MET A 98 -1.78 10.01 -3.25
C MET A 98 -1.19 9.05 -4.29
N GLY A 99 -0.40 8.08 -3.83
CA GLY A 99 0.17 7.03 -4.70
C GLY A 99 -0.68 5.76 -4.70
N LYS A 100 -0.32 4.83 -3.81
CA LYS A 100 -0.96 3.53 -3.63
C LYS A 100 -1.08 3.23 -2.14
N GLY A 101 -2.21 2.67 -1.73
CA GLY A 101 -2.40 2.26 -0.34
C GLY A 101 -3.77 1.68 -0.08
N GLU A 102 -4.16 1.74 1.18
CA GLU A 102 -5.47 1.37 1.69
C GLU A 102 -5.99 2.49 2.58
N ALA A 103 -7.31 2.63 2.65
CA ALA A 103 -7.95 3.66 3.45
C ALA A 103 -8.94 3.02 4.44
N TRP A 104 -9.05 3.65 5.60
CA TRP A 104 -9.97 3.25 6.66
C TRP A 104 -10.82 4.43 7.11
N VAL A 105 -12.08 4.15 7.45
CA VAL A 105 -12.99 5.12 8.07
C VAL A 105 -13.58 4.48 9.31
N ASN A 106 -13.35 5.10 10.47
CA ASN A 106 -13.85 4.63 11.78
C ASN A 106 -13.53 3.14 12.04
N GLY A 107 -12.28 2.72 11.79
CA GLY A 107 -11.84 1.34 11.98
C GLY A 107 -12.19 0.35 10.86
N ASN A 108 -13.00 0.76 9.87
CA ASN A 108 -13.41 -0.11 8.77
C ASN A 108 -12.57 0.18 7.51
N SER A 109 -12.01 -0.86 6.90
CA SER A 109 -11.36 -0.71 5.59
C SER A 109 -12.41 -0.37 4.53
N ILE A 110 -12.16 0.69 3.77
CA ILE A 110 -12.96 1.09 2.62
C ILE A 110 -12.29 0.68 1.29
N GLY A 111 -11.21 -0.10 1.38
CA GLY A 111 -10.53 -0.69 0.25
C GLY A 111 -9.23 0.00 -0.16
N ARG A 112 -8.64 -0.59 -1.21
CA ARG A 112 -7.33 -0.22 -1.74
C ARG A 112 -7.46 0.83 -2.84
N TYR A 113 -6.59 1.82 -2.82
CA TYR A 113 -6.44 2.82 -3.87
C TYR A 113 -5.08 2.68 -4.57
N TRP A 114 -5.03 3.01 -5.84
CA TRP A 114 -3.81 3.02 -6.64
C TRP A 114 -3.90 4.07 -7.76
N VAL A 115 -3.79 5.33 -7.36
CA VAL A 115 -3.90 6.50 -8.24
C VAL A 115 -2.66 6.64 -9.12
N SER A 116 -1.48 6.22 -8.63
CA SER A 116 -0.24 6.21 -9.43
C SER A 116 -0.20 5.16 -10.53
N PHE A 117 -1.19 4.29 -10.65
CA PHE A 117 -1.33 3.40 -11.80
C PHE A 117 -1.99 4.16 -12.95
N LEU A 118 -1.17 4.61 -13.90
CA LEU A 118 -1.60 5.51 -14.96
C LEU A 118 -2.02 4.76 -16.23
N THR A 119 -2.95 5.35 -16.97
CA THR A 119 -3.29 4.94 -18.33
C THR A 119 -2.17 5.30 -19.30
N SER A 120 -2.26 4.85 -20.55
CA SER A 120 -1.34 5.25 -21.62
C SER A 120 -1.33 6.76 -21.90
N LYS A 121 -2.34 7.51 -21.43
CA LYS A 121 -2.44 8.97 -21.54
C LYS A 121 -1.87 9.70 -20.32
N ASN A 122 -1.23 8.99 -19.41
CA ASN A 122 -0.66 9.54 -18.17
C ASN A 122 -1.72 10.08 -17.18
N GLU A 123 -2.93 9.51 -17.23
CA GLU A 123 -4.04 9.84 -16.31
C GLU A 123 -4.21 8.74 -15.27
N PRO A 124 -4.59 9.04 -14.01
CA PRO A 124 -4.89 8.02 -13.02
C PRO A 124 -5.98 7.06 -13.50
N SER A 125 -5.74 5.75 -13.39
CA SER A 125 -6.74 4.72 -13.71
C SER A 125 -7.94 4.70 -12.74
N GLN A 126 -7.81 5.42 -11.63
CA GLN A 126 -8.81 5.59 -10.58
C GLN A 126 -9.02 7.08 -10.32
N SER A 127 -9.58 7.79 -11.30
CA SER A 127 -10.07 9.16 -11.13
C SER A 127 -11.59 9.18 -11.03
N LEU A 128 -12.12 10.19 -10.32
CA LEU A 128 -13.54 10.55 -10.35
C LEU A 128 -13.93 11.14 -11.71
#